data_AF-A0A4Q8LB13-F1
#
_entry.id   AF-A0A4Q8LB13-F1
#
_cell.length_a   1.000
_cell.length_b   1.000
_cell.length_c   1.000
_cell.angle_alpha   90.00
_cell.angle_beta   90.00
_cell.angle_gamma   90.00
#
_symmetry.space_group_name_H-M   'P 1'
#
loop_
_entity.id
_entity.type
_entity.pdbx_description
1 polymer ?
#
loop_
_entity_poly.entity_id
_entity_poly.type
_entity_poly.pdbx_seq_one_letter_code
_entity_poly.pdbx_strand_id
1 'polypeptide(L)'
;MPIELKLLAWSILLGLAYVLLAAALVTAKRGVAWNAGNRDAPVEPLRGPPARAQRASANFLETFPFFAAAALAVVALDRSSPHTALAAQLYFWSRLAYLPVYVIGIPYLRSAIWVVSLWAILQLVWALL
;
A
#
# COMPACT_ATOMS: atom_id res chain seq x y z
N MET A 1 -3.23 19.62 -12.72
CA MET A 1 -3.35 18.80 -11.49
C MET A 1 -1.96 18.50 -10.96
N PRO A 2 -1.64 18.87 -9.70
CA PRO A 2 -0.37 18.58 -9.05
C PRO A 2 -0.05 17.09 -9.08
N ILE A 3 1.23 16.77 -9.15
CA ILE A 3 1.73 15.39 -9.27
C ILE A 3 1.41 14.57 -8.00
N GLU A 4 1.37 15.22 -6.84
CA GLU A 4 0.96 14.64 -5.57
C GLU A 4 -0.47 14.10 -5.64
N LEU A 5 -1.41 14.86 -6.23
CA LEU A 5 -2.79 14.39 -6.41
C LEU A 5 -2.90 13.28 -7.45
N LYS A 6 -2.11 13.33 -8.54
CA LYS A 6 -2.05 12.24 -9.53
C LYS A 6 -1.61 10.94 -8.86
N LEU A 7 -0.56 11.00 -8.05
CA LEU A 7 -0.01 9.83 -7.38
C LEU A 7 -0.87 9.36 -6.23
N LEU A 8 -1.59 10.27 -5.55
CA LEU A 8 -2.67 9.89 -4.63
C LEU A 8 -3.75 9.07 -5.34
N ALA A 9 -4.24 9.52 -6.49
CA ALA A 9 -5.22 8.77 -7.26
C ALA A 9 -4.69 7.39 -7.69
N TRP A 10 -3.45 7.32 -8.17
CA TRP A 10 -2.82 6.04 -8.51
C TRP A 10 -2.59 5.15 -7.28
N SER A 11 -2.27 5.70 -6.12
CA SER A 11 -2.15 4.97 -4.87
C SER A 11 -3.49 4.44 -4.37
N ILE A 12 -4.61 5.12 -4.62
CA ILE A 12 -5.95 4.60 -4.34
C ILE A 12 -6.20 3.35 -5.20
N LEU A 13 -5.94 3.43 -6.50
CA LEU A 13 -6.08 2.28 -7.41
C LEU A 13 -5.14 1.13 -7.02
N LEU A 14 -3.91 1.45 -6.60
CA LEU A 14 -2.97 0.46 -6.10
C LEU A 14 -3.48 -0.19 -4.81
N GLY A 15 -4.02 0.58 -3.86
CA GLY A 15 -4.64 0.04 -2.64
C GLY A 15 -5.77 -0.94 -2.94
N LEU A 16 -6.61 -0.62 -3.93
CA LEU A 16 -7.63 -1.56 -4.42
C LEU A 16 -6.97 -2.83 -4.98
N ALA A 17 -5.90 -2.72 -5.76
CA ALA A 17 -5.17 -3.89 -6.27
C ALA A 17 -4.58 -4.76 -5.14
N TYR A 18 -4.07 -4.16 -4.06
CA TYR A 18 -3.63 -4.90 -2.86
C TYR A 18 -4.76 -5.72 -2.24
N VAL A 19 -5.92 -5.08 -2.02
CA VAL A 19 -7.11 -5.73 -1.43
C VAL A 19 -7.62 -6.85 -2.33
N LEU A 20 -7.76 -6.58 -3.64
CA LEU A 20 -8.25 -7.55 -4.62
C LEU A 20 -7.30 -8.73 -4.77
N LEU A 21 -5.98 -8.51 -4.80
CA LEU A 21 -5.00 -9.59 -4.88
C LEU A 21 -5.05 -10.46 -3.62
N ALA A 22 -5.11 -9.86 -2.42
CA ALA A 22 -5.23 -10.61 -1.18
C ALA A 22 -6.52 -11.44 -1.18
N ALA A 23 -7.66 -10.85 -1.55
CA ALA A 23 -8.92 -11.56 -1.67
C ALA A 23 -8.85 -12.71 -2.68
N ALA A 24 -8.31 -12.47 -3.88
CA ALA A 24 -8.18 -13.49 -4.93
C ALA A 24 -7.33 -14.69 -4.46
N LEU A 25 -6.18 -14.44 -3.81
CA LEU A 25 -5.31 -15.51 -3.32
C LEU A 25 -5.93 -16.30 -2.15
N VAL A 26 -6.69 -15.65 -1.27
CA VAL A 26 -7.47 -16.35 -0.25
C VAL A 26 -8.58 -17.20 -0.89
N THR A 27 -9.27 -16.65 -1.88
CA THR A 27 -10.33 -17.35 -2.63
C THR A 27 -9.80 -18.59 -3.33
N ALA A 28 -8.63 -18.49 -3.98
CA ALA A 28 -7.98 -19.62 -4.63
C ALA A 28 -7.64 -20.75 -3.64
N LYS A 29 -7.43 -20.43 -2.36
CA LYS A 29 -7.11 -21.41 -1.31
C LYS A 29 -8.35 -21.97 -0.60
N ARG A 30 -9.36 -21.13 -0.35
CA ARG A 30 -10.53 -21.45 0.49
C ARG A 30 -11.83 -21.68 -0.31
N GLY A 31 -11.82 -21.38 -1.60
CA GLY A 31 -12.99 -21.49 -2.48
C GLY A 31 -13.95 -20.30 -2.38
N VAL A 32 -14.85 -20.20 -3.36
CA VAL A 32 -15.86 -19.11 -3.44
C VAL A 32 -16.92 -19.25 -2.34
N ALA A 33 -17.29 -20.48 -1.98
CA ALA A 33 -18.25 -20.76 -0.91
C ALA A 33 -17.81 -20.16 0.44
N TRP A 34 -16.50 -20.20 0.73
CA TRP A 34 -15.93 -19.56 1.92
C TRP A 34 -16.14 -18.04 1.92
N ASN A 35 -16.00 -17.39 0.77
CA ASN A 35 -16.17 -15.94 0.69
C ASN A 35 -17.62 -15.51 0.77
N ALA A 36 -18.54 -16.33 0.25
CA ALA A 36 -19.98 -16.08 0.22
C ALA A 36 -20.66 -16.38 1.57
N GLY A 37 -20.05 -17.22 2.41
CA GLY A 37 -20.51 -17.49 3.78
C GLY A 37 -20.01 -16.47 4.81
N ASN A 38 -20.52 -16.57 6.03
CA ASN A 38 -20.19 -15.66 7.15
C ASN A 38 -18.77 -15.83 7.72
N ARG A 39 -18.01 -16.84 7.25
CA ARG A 39 -16.61 -17.11 7.67
C ARG A 39 -16.42 -17.46 9.14
N ASP A 40 -17.47 -17.95 9.79
CA ASP A 40 -17.46 -18.31 11.22
C ASP A 40 -16.90 -19.71 11.51
N ALA A 41 -16.76 -20.55 10.48
CA ALA A 41 -16.22 -21.90 10.67
C ALA A 41 -14.71 -21.87 10.97
N PRO A 42 -14.19 -22.77 11.83
CA PRO A 42 -12.76 -22.88 12.08
C PRO A 42 -12.03 -23.18 10.77
N VAL A 43 -10.99 -22.41 10.44
CA VAL A 43 -10.17 -22.65 9.25
C VAL A 43 -8.70 -22.68 9.62
N GLU A 44 -7.97 -23.58 8.97
CA GLU A 44 -6.51 -23.63 9.02
C GLU A 44 -5.91 -22.23 8.72
N PRO A 45 -4.91 -21.79 9.51
CA PRO A 45 -4.17 -20.57 9.24
C PRO A 45 -3.64 -20.53 7.80
N LEU A 46 -3.78 -19.37 7.15
CA LEU A 46 -3.21 -19.18 5.82
C LEU A 46 -1.68 -19.23 5.91
N ARG A 47 -1.07 -19.97 4.98
CA ARG A 47 0.39 -20.07 4.82
C ARG A 47 0.78 -19.68 3.40
N GLY A 48 2.05 -19.31 3.21
CA GLY A 48 2.59 -19.00 1.89
C GLY A 48 2.05 -17.70 1.27
N PRO A 49 1.91 -17.61 -0.07
CA PRO A 49 1.54 -16.38 -0.78
C PRO A 49 0.23 -15.72 -0.32
N PRO A 50 -0.90 -16.45 -0.07
CA PRO A 50 -2.14 -15.81 0.40
C PRO A 50 -1.98 -15.08 1.72
N ALA A 51 -1.24 -15.66 2.67
CA ALA A 51 -0.97 -15.05 3.97
C ALA A 51 -0.08 -13.81 3.83
N ARG A 52 0.90 -13.85 2.92
CA ARG A 52 1.78 -12.71 2.64
C ARG A 52 1.03 -11.57 1.94
N ALA A 53 0.11 -11.87 1.02
CA ALA A 53 -0.72 -10.88 0.36
C ALA A 53 -1.65 -10.15 1.34
N GLN A 54 -2.27 -10.88 2.29
CA GLN A 54 -3.06 -10.25 3.36
C GLN A 54 -2.21 -9.31 4.22
N ARG A 55 -1.00 -9.73 4.64
CA ARG A 55 -0.09 -8.87 5.39
C ARG A 55 0.38 -7.66 4.59
N ALA A 56 0.64 -7.83 3.29
CA ALA A 56 1.00 -6.73 2.41
C ALA A 56 -0.16 -5.71 2.29
N SER A 57 -1.40 -6.19 2.15
CA SER A 57 -2.60 -5.35 2.11
C SER A 57 -2.81 -4.59 3.42
N ALA A 58 -2.70 -5.26 4.57
CA ALA A 58 -2.79 -4.60 5.87
C ALA A 58 -1.71 -3.51 6.01
N ASN A 59 -0.46 -3.82 5.66
CA ASN A 59 0.64 -2.86 5.75
C ASN A 59 0.49 -1.64 4.83
N PHE A 60 -0.07 -1.83 3.63
CA PHE A 60 -0.39 -0.70 2.75
C PHE A 60 -1.44 0.20 3.42
N LEU A 61 -2.52 -0.39 3.94
CA LEU A 61 -3.62 0.34 4.58
C LEU A 61 -3.24 1.02 5.90
N GLU A 62 -2.23 0.53 6.62
CA GLU A 62 -1.68 1.21 7.81
C GLU A 62 -0.97 2.52 7.45
N THR A 63 -0.34 2.59 6.26
CA THR A 63 0.51 3.73 5.88
C THR A 63 -0.16 4.68 4.90
N PHE A 64 -1.12 4.20 4.13
CA PHE A 64 -1.84 4.97 3.12
C PHE A 64 -2.56 6.21 3.68
N PRO A 65 -3.25 6.18 4.84
CA PRO A 65 -3.90 7.37 5.39
C PRO A 65 -2.92 8.52 5.65
N PHE A 66 -1.71 8.22 6.14
CA PHE A 66 -0.69 9.23 6.38
C PHE A 66 -0.21 9.86 5.07
N PHE A 67 0.06 9.05 4.04
CA PHE A 67 0.42 9.56 2.72
C PHE A 67 -0.71 10.41 2.12
N ALA A 68 -1.95 9.92 2.16
CA ALA A 68 -3.10 10.60 1.60
C ALA A 68 -3.32 11.97 2.26
N ALA A 69 -3.30 12.02 3.60
CA ALA A 69 -3.45 13.25 4.34
C ALA A 69 -2.33 14.25 4.03
N ALA A 70 -1.06 13.80 4.01
CA ALA A 70 0.07 14.67 3.73
C ALA A 70 0.06 15.21 2.29
N ALA A 71 -0.22 14.35 1.30
CA ALA A 71 -0.30 14.75 -0.10
C ALA A 71 -1.44 15.76 -0.36
N LEU A 72 -2.60 15.55 0.27
CA LEU A 72 -3.71 16.50 0.20
C LEU A 72 -3.36 17.83 0.87
N ALA A 73 -2.76 17.80 2.06
CA ALA A 73 -2.39 19.00 2.79
C ALA A 73 -1.34 19.84 2.05
N VAL A 74 -0.32 19.20 1.45
CA VAL A 74 0.70 19.89 0.65
C VAL A 74 0.05 20.70 -0.47
N VAL A 75 -0.89 20.09 -1.18
CA VAL A 75 -1.57 20.74 -2.31
C VAL A 75 -2.57 21.80 -1.83
N ALA A 76 -3.32 21.52 -0.76
CA ALA A 76 -4.32 22.44 -0.22
C ALA A 76 -3.69 23.72 0.36
N LEU A 77 -2.45 23.64 0.85
CA LEU A 77 -1.70 24.77 1.40
C LEU A 77 -0.73 25.42 0.39
N ASP A 78 -0.85 25.06 -0.89
CA ASP A 78 0.01 25.55 -1.98
C ASP A 78 1.52 25.38 -1.71
N ARG A 79 1.89 24.26 -1.06
CA ARG A 79 3.29 23.90 -0.73
C ARG A 79 3.90 22.89 -1.69
N SER A 80 3.27 22.68 -2.85
CA SER A 80 3.79 21.79 -3.88
C SER A 80 5.15 22.28 -4.40
N SER A 81 6.09 21.35 -4.54
CA SER A 81 7.46 21.61 -4.99
C SER A 81 8.02 20.38 -5.74
N PRO A 82 9.16 20.52 -6.44
CA PRO A 82 9.86 19.36 -7.00
C PRO A 82 10.24 18.30 -5.94
N HIS A 83 10.43 18.72 -4.68
CA HIS A 83 10.74 17.82 -3.57
C HIS A 83 9.52 16.99 -3.13
N THR A 84 8.36 17.63 -2.93
CA THR A 84 7.11 16.91 -2.58
C THR A 84 6.64 16.02 -3.73
N ALA A 85 6.89 16.44 -4.97
CA ALA A 85 6.70 15.63 -6.16
C ALA A 85 7.53 14.35 -6.15
N LEU A 86 8.82 14.44 -5.80
CA LEU A 86 9.70 13.28 -5.67
C LEU A 86 9.24 12.39 -4.52
N ALA A 87 8.89 12.96 -3.36
CA ALA A 87 8.40 12.20 -2.22
C ALA A 87 7.13 11.39 -2.58
N ALA A 88 6.16 12.01 -3.27
CA ALA A 88 4.97 11.29 -3.73
C ALA A 88 5.29 10.16 -4.71
N GLN A 89 6.25 10.36 -5.62
CA GLN A 89 6.72 9.32 -6.54
C GLN A 89 7.37 8.16 -5.80
N LEU A 90 8.24 8.45 -4.82
CA LEU A 90 8.90 7.44 -4.01
C LEU A 90 7.88 6.61 -3.22
N TYR A 91 6.84 7.24 -2.66
CA TYR A 91 5.76 6.50 -2.00
C TYR A 91 5.05 5.55 -2.98
N PHE A 92 4.59 6.05 -4.12
CA PHE A 92 3.85 5.23 -5.09
C PHE A 92 4.69 4.06 -5.61
N TRP A 93 5.89 4.32 -6.12
CA TRP A 93 6.73 3.28 -6.75
C TRP A 93 7.25 2.26 -5.74
N SER A 94 7.59 2.71 -4.52
CA SER A 94 7.95 1.75 -3.46
C SER A 94 6.77 0.84 -3.12
N ARG A 95 5.54 1.36 -3.03
CA ARG A 95 4.36 0.52 -2.80
C ARG A 95 4.02 -0.37 -3.97
N LEU A 96 4.27 0.06 -5.21
CA LEU A 96 4.10 -0.82 -6.36
C LEU A 96 5.08 -2.00 -6.31
N ALA A 97 6.35 -1.74 -5.99
CA ALA A 97 7.39 -2.78 -5.87
C ALA A 97 7.19 -3.68 -4.64
N TYR A 98 6.71 -3.13 -3.53
CA TYR A 98 6.53 -3.85 -2.27
C TYR A 98 5.58 -5.04 -2.40
N LEU A 99 4.48 -4.89 -3.16
CA LEU A 99 3.46 -5.92 -3.33
C LEU A 99 4.03 -7.24 -3.88
N PRO A 100 4.62 -7.30 -5.09
CA PRO A 100 5.17 -8.54 -5.63
C PRO A 100 6.33 -9.06 -4.76
N VAL A 101 7.21 -8.19 -4.27
CA VAL A 101 8.36 -8.59 -3.44
C VAL A 101 7.91 -9.31 -2.16
N TYR A 102 6.90 -8.78 -1.47
CA TYR A 102 6.35 -9.43 -0.28
C TYR A 102 5.62 -10.73 -0.66
N VAL A 103 4.75 -10.70 -1.67
CA VAL A 103 3.99 -11.90 -2.07
C VAL A 103 4.92 -13.05 -2.47
N ILE A 104 6.00 -12.79 -3.19
CA ILE A 104 7.04 -13.78 -3.53
C ILE A 104 7.77 -14.24 -2.27
N GLY A 105 8.05 -13.32 -1.34
CA GLY A 105 8.63 -13.63 -0.04
C GLY A 105 10.13 -13.38 0.04
N ILE A 106 10.64 -12.39 -0.71
CA ILE A 106 12.06 -12.02 -0.68
C ILE A 106 12.36 -11.28 0.64
N PRO A 107 13.14 -11.88 1.56
CA PRO A 107 13.46 -11.25 2.84
C PRO A 107 14.38 -10.05 2.64
N TYR A 108 14.38 -9.13 3.62
CA TYR A 108 15.16 -7.87 3.64
C TYR A 108 14.82 -6.84 2.56
N LEU A 109 14.65 -7.25 1.29
CA LEU A 109 14.28 -6.34 0.20
C LEU A 109 12.94 -5.66 0.46
N ARG A 110 11.94 -6.40 0.97
CA ARG A 110 10.66 -5.80 1.38
C ARG A 110 10.86 -4.70 2.43
N SER A 111 11.78 -4.88 3.37
CA SER A 111 12.01 -3.94 4.45
C SER A 111 12.70 -2.67 3.93
N ALA A 112 13.69 -2.82 3.04
CA ALA A 112 14.32 -1.70 2.38
C ALA A 112 13.31 -0.85 1.59
N ILE A 113 12.44 -1.50 0.81
CA ILE A 113 11.37 -0.82 0.06
C ILE A 113 10.40 -0.10 1.01
N TRP A 114 10.04 -0.74 2.13
CA TRP A 114 9.17 -0.13 3.13
C TRP A 114 9.79 1.13 3.73
N VAL A 115 11.09 1.13 4.04
CA VAL A 115 11.80 2.31 4.56
C VAL A 115 11.74 3.47 3.56
N VAL A 116 11.90 3.21 2.25
CA VAL A 116 11.74 4.25 1.21
C VAL A 116 10.35 4.86 1.25
N SER A 117 9.31 4.04 1.41
CA SER A 117 7.93 4.53 1.50
C SER A 117 7.67 5.35 2.76
N LEU A 118 8.29 4.98 3.89
CA LEU A 118 8.18 5.73 5.14
C LEU A 118 8.89 7.08 5.01
N TRP A 119 10.11 7.07 4.47
CA TRP A 119 10.87 8.28 4.21
C TRP A 119 10.07 9.26 3.34
N ALA A 120 9.45 8.77 2.27
CA ALA A 120 8.58 9.57 1.41
C ALA A 120 7.45 10.27 2.19
N ILE A 121 6.77 9.56 3.10
CA ILE A 121 5.73 10.17 3.95
C ILE A 121 6.35 11.27 4.83
N LEU A 122 7.48 11.00 5.48
CA LEU A 122 8.16 11.98 6.33
C LEU A 122 8.56 13.25 5.56
N GLN A 123 8.95 13.12 4.29
CA GLN A 123 9.29 14.26 3.45
C GLN A 123 8.06 15.13 3.11
N LEU A 124 6.92 14.50 2.86
CA LEU A 124 5.67 15.25 2.65
C LEU A 124 5.24 15.98 3.92
N VAL A 125 5.35 15.32 5.09
CA VAL A 125 5.06 15.95 6.38
C VAL A 125 6.04 17.08 6.68
N TRP A 126 7.32 16.92 6.39
CA TRP A 126 8.34 17.95 6.58
C TRP A 126 8.02 19.23 5.78
N ALA A 127 7.49 19.10 4.56
CA ALA A 127 7.08 20.25 3.76
C ALA A 127 5.92 21.05 4.38
N LEU A 128 5.19 20.49 5.34
CA LEU A 128 4.08 21.13 6.04
C LEU A 128 4.50 21.87 7.32
N LEU A 129 5.70 21.60 7.82
CA LEU A 129 6.28 22.28 8.97
C LEU A 129 6.95 23.61 8.55
#